data_AF-A0A8T6ZSX4-F1
#
_entry.id   AF-A0A8T6ZSX4-F1
#
_cell.length_a   1.000
_cell.length_b   1.000
_cell.length_c   1.000
_cell.angle_alpha   90.00
_cell.angle_beta   90.00
_cell.angle_gamma   90.00
#
_symmetry.space_group_name_H-M   'P 1'
#
loop_
_entity.id
_entity.type
_entity.pdbx_description
1 polymer ?
#
loop_
_entity_poly.entity_id
_entity_poly.type
_entity_poly.pdbx_seq_one_letter_code
_entity_poly.pdbx_strand_id
1 'polypeptide(L)'
;MHRQTLPILASIAGLAGIVALSAPALAQDGFGEMPATSANWTTGPEVGDRIPEIAAPDQSGVRRTFDEIKGPNGALVFFFRSADW
;
A
#
# COMPACT_ATOMS: atom_id res chain seq x y z
N MET A 1 -60.91 -18.85 -20.62
CA MET A 1 -61.20 -19.09 -19.18
C MET A 1 -60.48 -20.36 -18.76
N HIS A 2 -59.84 -20.31 -17.59
CA HIS A 2 -59.47 -21.45 -16.73
C HIS A 2 -58.28 -22.36 -17.09
N ARG A 3 -57.22 -22.12 -16.30
CA ARG A 3 -56.53 -23.07 -15.40
C ARG A 3 -55.51 -24.08 -15.94
N GLN A 4 -54.28 -23.83 -15.47
CA GLN A 4 -53.25 -24.76 -15.01
C GLN A 4 -53.73 -26.18 -14.67
N THR A 5 -52.96 -27.16 -15.12
CA THR A 5 -52.75 -28.44 -14.45
C THR A 5 -51.25 -28.74 -14.45
N LEU A 6 -50.67 -28.88 -13.25
CA LEU A 6 -49.33 -29.43 -13.03
C LEU A 6 -49.51 -30.86 -12.51
N PRO A 7 -48.68 -31.83 -12.94
CA PRO A 7 -48.06 -32.66 -11.91
C PRO A 7 -46.60 -33.06 -12.21
N ILE A 8 -45.76 -32.73 -11.23
CA ILE A 8 -44.66 -33.49 -10.63
C ILE A 8 -44.35 -34.86 -11.29
N LEU A 9 -43.10 -35.04 -11.75
CA LEU A 9 -42.38 -36.31 -11.64
C LEU A 9 -40.90 -36.04 -11.34
N ALA A 10 -40.51 -36.34 -10.10
CA ALA A 10 -39.13 -36.50 -9.70
C ALA A 10 -38.53 -37.71 -10.41
N SER A 11 -37.33 -37.59 -10.97
CA SER A 11 -36.45 -38.72 -11.28
C SER A 11 -35.01 -38.22 -11.32
N ILE A 12 -34.24 -38.52 -10.27
CA ILE A 12 -33.31 -39.64 -10.11
C ILE A 12 -31.87 -39.10 -10.23
N ALA A 13 -31.19 -39.17 -9.10
CA ALA A 13 -29.75 -39.28 -8.88
C ALA A 13 -28.82 -39.11 -10.10
N GLY A 14 -27.90 -38.16 -10.00
CA GLY A 14 -26.71 -38.15 -10.85
C GLY A 14 -25.82 -36.96 -10.54
N LEU A 15 -24.65 -37.26 -9.97
CA LEU A 15 -23.50 -36.38 -9.75
C LEU A 15 -23.57 -35.48 -8.51
N ALA A 16 -23.34 -36.14 -7.38
CA ALA A 16 -22.37 -35.64 -6.42
C ALA A 16 -21.07 -35.23 -7.13
N GLY A 17 -20.56 -34.05 -6.81
CA GLY A 17 -19.19 -33.65 -7.16
C GLY A 17 -19.09 -32.39 -8.00
N ILE A 18 -19.53 -31.25 -7.49
CA ILE A 18 -18.94 -29.97 -7.90
C ILE A 18 -18.54 -29.20 -6.64
N VAL A 19 -17.25 -29.36 -6.33
CA VAL A 19 -16.36 -28.31 -5.81
C VAL A 19 -16.75 -27.72 -4.45
N ALA A 20 -16.28 -28.39 -3.40
CA ALA A 20 -15.92 -27.75 -2.15
C ALA A 20 -14.70 -26.82 -2.36
N LEU A 21 -14.89 -25.64 -2.96
CA LEU A 21 -13.94 -24.51 -2.92
C LEU A 21 -14.72 -23.18 -2.94
N SER A 22 -15.50 -22.93 -1.89
CA SER A 22 -16.19 -21.65 -1.69
C SER A 22 -15.64 -20.85 -0.50
N ALA A 23 -14.39 -21.11 -0.10
CA ALA A 23 -13.65 -20.26 0.83
C ALA A 23 -12.27 -19.98 0.22
N PRO A 24 -12.16 -18.90 -0.57
CA PRO A 24 -11.62 -17.68 0.04
C PRO A 24 -12.33 -16.42 -0.44
N ALA A 25 -13.67 -16.37 -0.45
CA ALA A 25 -14.38 -15.12 -0.77
C ALA A 25 -14.38 -14.12 0.41
N LEU A 26 -14.14 -14.57 1.64
CA LEU A 26 -14.11 -13.71 2.83
C LEU A 26 -12.72 -13.13 3.14
N ALA A 27 -11.69 -13.50 2.37
CA ALA A 27 -10.32 -13.05 2.59
C ALA A 27 -9.88 -11.95 1.60
N GLN A 28 -10.80 -11.32 0.88
CA GLN A 28 -10.47 -10.32 -0.15
C GLN A 28 -10.83 -8.87 0.22
N ASP A 29 -11.38 -8.62 1.41
CA ASP A 29 -11.73 -7.26 1.86
C ASP A 29 -10.65 -6.57 2.72
N GLY A 30 -9.40 -7.05 2.68
CA GLY A 30 -8.30 -6.49 3.48
C GLY A 30 -7.65 -5.24 2.89
N PHE A 31 -7.87 -4.95 1.60
CA PHE A 31 -7.31 -3.81 0.90
C PHE A 31 -8.33 -3.30 -0.13
N GLY A 32 -9.46 -2.77 0.34
CA GLY A 32 -10.31 -1.94 -0.52
C GLY A 32 -9.45 -0.86 -1.18
N GLU A 33 -9.79 -0.47 -2.42
CA GLU A 33 -9.13 0.61 -3.16
C GLU A 33 -8.82 1.76 -2.19
N MET A 34 -7.55 1.91 -1.81
CA MET A 34 -7.14 3.10 -1.09
C MET A 34 -7.45 4.24 -2.04
N PRO A 35 -8.33 5.20 -1.68
CA PRO A 35 -8.53 6.36 -2.52
C PRO A 35 -7.14 6.93 -2.82
N ALA A 36 -6.89 7.31 -4.07
CA ALA A 36 -5.66 7.95 -4.54
C ALA A 36 -5.48 9.34 -3.89
N THR A 37 -5.48 9.36 -2.58
CA THR A 37 -5.29 10.51 -1.68
C THR A 37 -3.81 10.89 -1.64
N SER A 38 -2.95 10.11 -2.30
CA SER A 38 -1.53 10.36 -2.50
C SER A 38 -1.22 11.41 -3.57
N ALA A 39 -2.20 11.83 -4.38
CA ALA A 39 -1.95 12.74 -5.51
C ALA A 39 -1.39 14.12 -5.10
N ASN A 40 -1.54 14.52 -3.83
CA ASN A 40 -1.14 15.85 -3.33
C ASN A 40 -0.17 15.79 -2.13
N TRP A 41 0.64 14.74 -1.98
CA TRP A 41 1.63 14.70 -0.89
C TRP A 41 2.91 15.44 -1.31
N THR A 42 3.23 16.53 -0.62
CA THR A 42 4.53 17.20 -0.75
C THR A 42 5.61 16.34 -0.13
N THR A 43 6.57 15.87 -0.94
CA THR A 43 7.65 14.95 -0.52
C THR A 43 8.98 15.65 -0.22
N GLY A 44 9.04 16.96 -0.38
CA GLY A 44 10.23 17.77 -0.14
C GLY A 44 10.31 18.98 -1.06
N PRO A 45 11.45 19.69 -1.06
CA PRO A 45 11.75 20.75 -2.03
C PRO A 45 11.80 20.21 -3.47
N GLU A 46 11.44 21.04 -4.44
CA GLU A 46 11.57 20.72 -5.86
C GLU A 46 13.05 20.77 -6.31
N VAL A 47 13.35 20.18 -7.47
CA VAL A 47 14.71 20.25 -8.03
C VAL A 47 15.04 21.71 -8.38
N GLY A 48 16.16 22.20 -7.84
CA GLY A 48 16.62 23.58 -8.02
C GLY A 48 16.21 24.52 -6.90
N ASP A 49 15.29 24.11 -6.02
CA ASP A 49 14.99 24.85 -4.80
C ASP A 49 16.21 24.89 -3.87
N ARG A 50 16.27 25.95 -3.07
CA ARG A 50 17.26 26.04 -2.00
C ARG A 50 16.98 24.93 -0.98
N ILE A 51 18.00 24.15 -0.65
CA ILE A 51 17.92 23.18 0.43
C ILE A 51 17.59 23.90 1.75
N PRO A 52 16.66 23.37 2.57
CA PRO A 52 16.42 23.89 3.91
C PRO A 52 17.70 23.88 4.75
N GLU A 53 17.72 24.67 5.82
CA GLU A 53 18.81 24.57 6.79
C GLU A 53 18.82 23.18 7.44
N ILE A 54 19.94 22.47 7.31
CA ILE A 54 20.16 21.17 7.95
C ILE A 54 21.27 21.35 8.97
N ALA A 55 20.95 21.10 10.24
CA ALA A 55 21.90 21.03 11.33
C ALA A 55 21.52 19.89 12.29
N ALA A 56 22.41 18.93 12.48
CA ALA A 56 22.19 17.77 13.35
C ALA A 56 23.49 17.27 13.99
N PRO A 57 23.43 16.60 15.15
CA PRO A 57 24.59 15.88 15.69
C PRO A 57 25.01 14.74 14.75
N ASP A 58 26.31 14.61 14.50
CA ASP A 58 26.89 13.44 13.85
C ASP A 58 26.98 12.23 14.81
N GLN A 59 27.54 11.12 14.35
CA GLN A 59 27.71 9.89 15.15
C GLN A 59 28.55 10.07 16.42
N SER A 60 29.33 11.16 16.52
CA SER A 60 30.09 11.52 17.72
C SER A 60 29.38 12.54 18.62
N GLY A 61 28.16 12.93 18.25
CA GLY A 61 27.37 13.95 18.95
C GLY A 61 27.77 15.39 18.60
N VAL A 62 28.69 15.59 17.65
CA VAL A 62 29.13 16.93 17.24
C VAL A 62 28.10 17.51 16.27
N ARG A 63 27.60 18.71 16.54
CA ARG A 63 26.68 19.39 15.64
C ARG A 63 27.39 19.69 14.31
N ARG A 64 26.79 19.25 13.22
CA ARG A 64 27.21 19.52 11.84
C ARG A 64 26.11 20.22 11.07
N THR A 65 26.51 21.08 10.15
CA THR A 65 25.64 21.74 9.18
C THR A 65 25.84 21.16 7.79
N PHE A 66 24.88 21.37 6.88
CA PHE A 66 25.03 20.98 5.47
C PHE A 66 26.30 21.56 4.82
N ASP A 67 26.60 22.83 5.11
CA ASP A 67 27.73 23.53 4.50
C ASP A 67 29.10 22.98 4.94
N GLU A 68 29.18 22.39 6.14
CA GLU A 68 30.40 21.75 6.63
C GLU A 68 30.63 20.36 6.03
N ILE A 69 29.55 19.64 5.69
CA ILE A 69 29.63 18.27 5.18
C ILE A 69 29.62 18.19 3.66
N LYS A 70 29.15 19.25 2.97
CA LYS A 70 29.11 19.26 1.50
C LYS A 70 30.52 19.31 0.91
N GLY A 71 30.79 18.43 -0.04
CA GLY A 71 32.02 18.47 -0.82
C GLY A 71 31.92 19.44 -2.00
N PRO A 72 32.99 19.52 -2.82
CA PRO A 72 32.99 20.35 -4.04
C PRO A 72 31.91 19.95 -5.06
N ASN A 73 31.41 18.72 -5.00
CA ASN A 73 30.37 18.19 -5.87
C ASN A 73 28.99 18.13 -5.19
N GLY A 74 28.83 18.73 -4.01
CA GLY A 74 27.62 18.65 -3.20
C GLY A 74 27.64 17.47 -2.22
N ALA A 75 26.44 17.07 -1.77
CA ALA A 75 26.22 15.99 -0.81
C ALA A 75 24.92 15.23 -1.14
N LEU A 76 24.87 13.96 -0.71
CA LEU A 76 23.66 13.14 -0.72
C LEU A 76 23.06 13.15 0.69
N VAL A 77 21.80 13.58 0.82
CA VAL A 77 21.03 13.50 2.07
C VAL A 77 20.09 12.31 1.96
N PHE A 78 20.31 11.30 2.80
CA PHE A 78 19.53 10.05 2.78
C PHE A 78 18.74 9.90 4.09
N PHE A 79 17.41 9.84 3.96
CA PHE A 79 16.50 9.60 5.09
C PHE A 79 16.20 8.11 5.17
N PHE A 80 16.52 7.49 6.30
CA PHE A 80 16.14 6.13 6.61
C PHE A 80 15.52 6.07 8.00
N ARG A 81 14.56 5.17 8.17
CA ARG A 81 14.02 4.80 9.48
C ARG A 81 14.53 3.41 9.80
N SER A 82 15.31 3.28 10.86
CA SER A 82 15.63 1.97 11.43
C SER A 82 14.37 1.35 12.03
N ALA A 83 14.22 0.04 11.89
CA ALA A 83 13.30 -0.73 12.71
C ALA A 83 14.12 -1.33 13.86
N ASP A 84 13.74 -1.03 15.09
CA ASP A 84 14.07 -1.91 16.21
C ASP A 84 13.25 -3.19 15.99
N TRP A 85 13.94 -4.31 15.83
CA TRP A 85 13.33 -5.63 15.66
C TRP A 85 13.36 -6.38 16.99
#